data_AF-A0A6P4ZEM4-F1
#
_entry.id   AF-A0A6P4ZEM4-F1
#
_cell.length_a   1.000
_cell.length_b   1.000
_cell.length_c   1.000
_cell.angle_alpha   90.00
_cell.angle_beta   90.00
_cell.angle_gamma   90.00
#
_symmetry.space_group_name_H-M   'P 1'
#
loop_
_entity.id
_entity.type
_entity.pdbx_description
1 polymer ?
#
loop_
_entity_poly.entity_id
_entity_poly.type
_entity_poly.pdbx_seq_one_letter_code
_entity_poly.pdbx_strand_id
1 'polypeptide(L)'
;PANRKHSKFRPDPDVDPMFTAHNEDYWKSGWSRGHMAPAGDNKFSQEAMNDTFLLSNIVPQNLDNNAGFWNRFEMYCRDLASRFEDVYVLSGPLYLPTQDGQQKVVKYPVIGGSEVAVPTHLYKVVVAERFNTPTSIAAFVVPNQRIGYQNLTDFQVPIKDLEKSAGFSIYPQLDRSKTKNLCELDSCKLLGKNEFELYFIGRKLQSARTLERAEKVWKELEEKNLKPDQYLVDLYAKKKEELSAKPSEE
;
A
#
# COMPACT_ATOMS: atom_id res chain seq x y z
N PRO A 1 -19.85 3.04 -1.91
CA PRO A 1 -18.48 2.90 -1.34
C PRO A 1 -17.75 4.25 -1.40
N ALA A 2 -16.84 4.50 -0.47
CA ALA A 2 -16.03 5.73 -0.41
C ALA A 2 -15.16 5.91 -1.67
N ASN A 3 -14.88 7.16 -2.01
CA ASN A 3 -14.15 7.53 -3.21
C ASN A 3 -12.92 8.38 -2.87
N ARG A 4 -11.74 7.81 -3.12
CA ARG A 4 -10.44 8.44 -2.89
C ARG A 4 -10.29 9.81 -3.57
N LYS A 5 -10.99 10.07 -4.68
CA LYS A 5 -10.94 11.35 -5.40
C LYS A 5 -11.50 12.52 -4.58
N HIS A 6 -12.29 12.25 -3.55
CA HIS A 6 -12.86 13.27 -2.68
C HIS A 6 -11.98 13.56 -1.45
N SER A 7 -10.95 12.74 -1.21
CA SER A 7 -10.01 12.90 -0.10
C SER A 7 -8.83 13.77 -0.51
N LYS A 8 -8.34 14.60 0.41
CA LYS A 8 -7.22 15.52 0.21
C LYS A 8 -6.22 15.37 1.34
N PHE A 9 -4.94 15.33 1.00
CA PHE A 9 -3.88 15.39 1.99
C PHE A 9 -3.93 16.71 2.74
N ARG A 10 -3.87 16.65 4.07
CA ARG A 10 -3.89 17.82 4.95
C ARG A 10 -3.14 17.50 6.25
N PRO A 11 -2.58 18.52 6.93
CA PRO A 11 -2.08 18.37 8.29
C PRO A 11 -3.15 17.75 9.20
N ASP A 12 -2.69 16.95 10.17
CA ASP A 12 -3.56 16.40 11.20
C ASP A 12 -3.96 17.51 12.18
N PRO A 13 -5.28 17.80 12.37
CA PRO A 13 -5.72 18.83 13.30
C PRO A 13 -5.42 18.50 14.77
N ASP A 14 -5.18 17.24 15.12
CA ASP A 14 -4.92 16.80 16.49
C ASP A 14 -3.42 16.84 16.85
N VAL A 15 -2.54 17.15 15.87
CA VAL A 15 -1.10 17.31 16.08
C VAL A 15 -0.77 18.80 16.21
N ASP A 16 0.04 19.15 17.22
CA ASP A 16 0.51 20.52 17.41
C ASP A 16 1.11 21.08 16.10
N PRO A 17 0.73 22.29 15.65
CA PRO A 17 1.25 22.89 14.43
C PRO A 17 2.78 22.97 14.35
N MET A 18 3.48 23.01 15.48
CA MET A 18 4.95 22.97 15.52
C MET A 18 5.53 21.62 15.07
N PHE A 19 4.78 20.53 15.21
CA PHE A 19 5.24 19.15 14.94
C PHE A 19 4.51 18.48 13.77
N THR A 20 3.70 19.24 13.02
CA THR A 20 2.93 18.71 11.88
C THR A 20 3.66 18.92 10.56
N ALA A 21 3.56 17.94 9.66
CA ALA A 21 4.04 18.08 8.30
C ALA A 21 3.03 18.85 7.43
N HIS A 22 3.50 19.45 6.34
CA HIS A 22 2.70 20.21 5.40
C HIS A 22 2.80 19.65 3.98
N ASN A 23 1.84 19.97 3.12
CA ASN A 23 1.86 19.48 1.73
C ASN A 23 3.06 20.01 0.94
N GLU A 24 3.50 21.21 1.30
CA GLU A 24 4.65 21.92 0.75
C GLU A 24 5.95 21.18 1.01
N ASP A 25 6.06 20.43 2.11
CA ASP A 25 7.25 19.63 2.42
C ASP A 25 7.43 18.47 1.43
N TYR A 26 6.33 17.91 0.93
CA TYR A 26 6.33 16.83 -0.05
C TYR A 26 6.34 17.34 -1.50
N TRP A 27 5.90 18.56 -1.75
CA TRP A 27 5.81 19.10 -3.10
C TRP A 27 7.20 19.27 -3.71
N LYS A 28 7.44 18.63 -4.87
CA LYS A 28 8.73 18.63 -5.58
C LYS A 28 9.93 18.11 -4.76
N SER A 29 9.72 17.42 -3.63
CA SER A 29 10.80 16.86 -2.82
C SER A 29 11.48 15.63 -3.45
N GLY A 30 10.87 15.06 -4.51
CA GLY A 30 11.27 13.78 -5.08
C GLY A 30 10.64 12.56 -4.38
N TRP A 31 9.88 12.77 -3.30
CA TRP A 31 9.19 11.72 -2.55
C TRP A 31 7.67 11.84 -2.69
N SER A 32 6.98 10.70 -2.74
CA SER A 32 5.52 10.67 -2.65
C SER A 32 5.03 10.71 -1.21
N ARG A 33 3.75 11.04 -1.03
CA ARG A 33 3.02 10.86 0.23
C ARG A 33 2.55 9.40 0.33
N GLY A 34 3.32 8.58 1.04
CA GLY A 34 3.07 7.16 1.26
C GLY A 34 2.16 6.92 2.45
N HIS A 35 1.06 6.19 2.26
CA HIS A 35 0.12 5.88 3.34
C HIS A 35 0.61 4.68 4.16
N MET A 36 0.50 4.74 5.48
CA MET A 36 0.72 3.57 6.35
C MET A 36 -0.56 2.74 6.47
N ALA A 37 -1.67 3.37 6.85
CA ALA A 37 -3.02 2.84 6.68
C ALA A 37 -3.58 3.28 5.31
N PRO A 38 -3.82 2.36 4.37
CA PRO A 38 -4.17 2.75 3.00
C PRO A 38 -5.66 3.09 2.86
N ALA A 39 -5.94 4.09 2.03
CA ALA A 39 -7.30 4.47 1.66
C ALA A 39 -8.14 3.30 1.12
N GLY A 40 -7.50 2.33 0.47
CA GLY A 40 -8.15 1.16 -0.13
C GLY A 40 -8.88 0.26 0.87
N ASP A 41 -8.46 0.26 2.13
CA ASP A 41 -9.02 -0.57 3.20
C ASP A 41 -10.27 0.08 3.81
N ASN A 42 -10.45 1.38 3.58
CA ASN A 42 -11.51 2.21 4.17
C ASN A 42 -12.65 2.51 3.19
N LYS A 43 -12.90 1.62 2.22
CA LYS A 43 -13.99 1.81 1.23
C LYS A 43 -15.40 1.83 1.84
N PHE A 44 -15.55 1.37 3.08
CA PHE A 44 -16.82 1.34 3.80
C PHE A 44 -17.23 2.72 4.35
N SER A 45 -16.28 3.63 4.60
CA SER A 45 -16.56 4.95 5.18
C SER A 45 -15.71 6.04 4.53
N GLN A 46 -16.37 7.11 4.04
CA GLN A 46 -15.66 8.25 3.44
C GLN A 46 -14.87 9.04 4.49
N GLU A 47 -15.36 9.09 5.72
CA GLU A 47 -14.67 9.71 6.86
C GLU A 47 -13.38 8.96 7.18
N ALA A 48 -13.46 7.65 7.41
CA ALA A 48 -12.28 6.82 7.66
C ALA A 48 -11.27 6.90 6.50
N MET A 49 -11.76 6.94 5.25
CA MET A 49 -10.88 7.16 4.10
C MET A 49 -10.22 8.55 4.12
N ASN A 50 -10.94 9.61 4.48
CA ASN A 50 -10.37 10.95 4.60
C ASN A 50 -9.31 11.02 5.70
N ASP A 51 -9.48 10.29 6.80
CA ASP A 51 -8.51 10.27 7.89
C ASP A 51 -7.20 9.60 7.47
N THR A 52 -7.24 8.64 6.54
CA THR A 52 -5.99 8.10 5.95
C THR A 52 -5.16 9.14 5.18
N PHE A 53 -5.73 10.31 4.85
CA PHE A 53 -5.03 11.42 4.17
C PHE A 53 -4.47 12.47 5.14
N LEU A 54 -4.67 12.31 6.46
CA LEU A 54 -3.98 13.13 7.45
C LEU A 54 -2.48 12.84 7.39
N LEU A 55 -1.65 13.88 7.43
CA LEU A 55 -0.20 13.74 7.28
C LEU A 55 0.48 12.97 8.43
N SER A 56 -0.21 12.79 9.57
CA SER A 56 0.18 11.88 10.65
C SER A 56 0.24 10.40 10.22
N ASN A 57 -0.49 10.00 9.18
CA ASN A 57 -0.46 8.67 8.59
C ASN A 57 0.53 8.53 7.41
N ILE A 58 1.28 9.61 7.09
CA ILE A 58 2.02 9.72 5.83
C ILE A 58 3.52 9.77 6.06
N VAL A 59 4.27 9.01 5.26
CA VAL A 59 5.73 9.08 5.20
C VAL A 59 6.21 9.46 3.80
N PRO A 60 7.39 10.10 3.66
CA PRO A 60 8.04 10.26 2.36
C PRO A 60 8.41 8.90 1.77
N GLN A 61 7.74 8.49 0.70
CA GLN A 61 7.92 7.16 0.12
C GLN A 61 8.37 7.25 -1.33
N ASN A 62 9.32 6.38 -1.72
CA ASN A 62 9.77 6.26 -3.10
C ASN A 62 8.56 5.98 -4.02
N LEU A 63 8.44 6.71 -5.14
CA LEU A 63 7.26 6.65 -6.00
C LEU A 63 6.99 5.24 -6.55
N ASP A 64 8.05 4.56 -7.01
CA ASP A 64 7.94 3.21 -7.56
C ASP A 64 7.62 2.19 -6.47
N ASN A 65 8.14 2.39 -5.25
CA ASN A 65 7.80 1.55 -4.11
C ASN A 65 6.31 1.68 -3.76
N ASN A 66 5.84 2.92 -3.59
CA ASN A 66 4.45 3.24 -3.24
C ASN A 66 3.46 2.70 -4.27
N ALA A 67 3.69 2.99 -5.56
CA ALA A 67 2.79 2.55 -6.62
C ALA A 67 2.96 1.06 -7.01
N GLY A 68 4.09 0.44 -6.65
CA GLY A 68 4.49 -0.91 -7.03
C GLY A 68 4.41 -1.91 -5.88
N PHE A 69 5.58 -2.28 -5.32
CA PHE A 69 5.69 -3.36 -4.33
C PHE A 69 4.83 -3.12 -3.08
N TRP A 70 4.82 -1.90 -2.53
CA TRP A 70 4.05 -1.60 -1.33
C TRP A 70 2.54 -1.72 -1.59
N ASN A 71 2.05 -1.20 -2.72
CA ASN A 71 0.65 -1.38 -3.13
C ASN A 71 0.30 -2.86 -3.35
N ARG A 72 1.18 -3.67 -3.97
CA ARG A 72 0.98 -5.12 -4.08
C ARG A 72 0.85 -5.78 -2.71
N PHE A 73 1.64 -5.35 -1.73
CA PHE A 73 1.57 -5.84 -0.36
C PHE A 73 0.27 -5.40 0.35
N GLU A 74 -0.17 -4.17 0.17
CA GLU A 74 -1.49 -3.72 0.65
C GLU A 74 -2.64 -4.51 0.00
N MET A 75 -2.53 -4.83 -1.29
CA MET A 75 -3.50 -5.69 -1.98
C MET A 75 -3.55 -7.08 -1.39
N TYR A 76 -2.39 -7.66 -1.06
CA TYR A 76 -2.30 -8.94 -0.35
C TYR A 76 -2.98 -8.88 1.02
N CYS A 77 -2.76 -7.80 1.79
CA CYS A 77 -3.41 -7.64 3.10
C CYS A 77 -4.94 -7.59 2.99
N ARG A 78 -5.48 -6.91 1.97
CA ARG A 78 -6.93 -6.91 1.69
C ARG A 78 -7.43 -8.28 1.26
N ASP A 79 -6.65 -8.98 0.45
CA ASP A 79 -6.99 -10.31 -0.04
C ASP A 79 -7.05 -11.33 1.11
N LEU A 80 -6.21 -11.19 2.14
CA LEU A 80 -6.32 -12.00 3.37
C LEU A 80 -7.70 -11.91 4.02
N ALA A 81 -8.35 -10.74 4.01
CA ALA A 81 -9.70 -10.56 4.57
C ALA A 81 -10.81 -11.31 3.79
N SER A 82 -10.48 -11.98 2.68
CA SER A 82 -11.37 -12.94 2.01
C SER A 82 -11.25 -14.38 2.56
N ARG A 83 -10.19 -14.67 3.31
CA ARG A 83 -9.84 -16.01 3.83
C ARG A 83 -9.77 -16.08 5.36
N PHE A 84 -9.55 -14.94 5.99
CA PHE A 84 -9.49 -14.75 7.44
C PHE A 84 -10.56 -13.75 7.85
N GLU A 85 -11.21 -14.01 8.98
CA GLU A 85 -12.29 -13.17 9.51
C GLU A 85 -11.74 -11.82 9.99
N ASP A 86 -10.59 -11.82 10.66
CA ASP A 86 -9.95 -10.60 11.17
C ASP A 86 -8.49 -10.52 10.70
N VAL A 87 -8.11 -9.35 10.18
CA VAL A 87 -6.75 -9.05 9.74
C VAL A 87 -6.31 -7.73 10.36
N TYR A 88 -5.31 -7.78 11.24
CA TYR A 88 -4.72 -6.60 11.87
C TYR A 88 -3.37 -6.30 11.22
N VAL A 89 -3.16 -5.03 10.89
CA VAL A 89 -1.98 -4.60 10.16
C VAL A 89 -1.35 -3.41 10.85
N LEU A 90 -0.12 -3.59 11.32
CA LEU A 90 0.71 -2.51 11.83
C LEU A 90 1.70 -2.11 10.74
N SER A 91 1.84 -0.82 10.44
CA SER A 91 2.81 -0.32 9.46
C SER A 91 3.54 0.90 9.99
N GLY A 92 4.77 1.10 9.55
CA GLY A 92 5.51 2.29 9.92
C GLY A 92 6.87 2.43 9.24
N PRO A 93 7.54 3.57 9.46
CA PRO A 93 8.89 3.84 9.01
C PRO A 93 9.97 3.17 9.87
N LEU A 94 11.14 2.93 9.28
CA LEU A 94 12.37 2.54 9.97
C LEU A 94 13.59 3.32 9.45
N TYR A 95 14.52 3.57 10.35
CA TYR A 95 15.78 4.26 10.10
C TYR A 95 16.93 3.31 10.48
N LEU A 96 17.27 2.41 9.56
CA LEU A 96 18.24 1.35 9.80
C LEU A 96 19.67 1.83 9.52
N PRO A 97 20.67 1.37 10.31
CA PRO A 97 22.04 1.76 10.11
C PRO A 97 22.64 1.11 8.87
N THR A 98 23.53 1.83 8.19
CA THR A 98 24.41 1.28 7.16
C THR A 98 25.86 1.30 7.64
N GLN A 99 26.71 0.45 7.06
CA GLN A 99 28.14 0.48 7.34
C GLN A 99 28.79 1.67 6.64
N ASP A 100 29.52 2.50 7.39
CA ASP A 100 30.32 3.62 6.88
C ASP A 100 31.74 3.50 7.44
N GLY A 101 32.64 2.96 6.63
CA GLY A 101 33.97 2.54 7.08
C GLY A 101 33.89 1.52 8.21
N GLN A 102 34.45 1.87 9.38
CA GLN A 102 34.42 1.03 10.59
C GLN A 102 33.20 1.31 11.49
N GLN A 103 32.39 2.31 11.18
CA GLN A 103 31.25 2.72 12.00
C GLN A 103 29.93 2.25 11.40
N LYS A 104 28.92 2.09 12.27
CA LYS A 104 27.52 1.94 11.86
C LYS A 104 26.84 3.29 12.05
N VAL A 105 26.31 3.84 10.98
CA VAL A 105 25.69 5.17 10.98
C VAL A 105 24.26 5.06 10.48
N VAL A 106 23.37 5.84 11.09
CA VAL A 106 22.00 6.02 10.59
C VAL A 106 21.99 7.31 9.79
N LYS A 107 21.70 7.22 8.49
CA LYS A 107 21.62 8.38 7.59
C LYS A 107 20.29 8.35 6.86
N TYR A 108 19.56 9.46 6.93
CA TYR A 108 18.32 9.66 6.19
C TYR A 108 18.19 11.12 5.75
N PRO A 109 17.60 11.39 4.57
CA PRO A 109 17.23 12.74 4.19
C PRO A 109 16.09 13.28 5.08
N VAL A 110 16.03 14.61 5.18
CA VAL A 110 14.85 15.35 5.62
C VAL A 110 14.35 16.20 4.44
N ILE A 111 13.04 16.44 4.36
CA ILE A 111 12.44 17.23 3.27
C ILE A 111 11.60 18.38 3.81
N GLY A 112 11.52 19.47 3.04
CA GLY A 112 10.66 20.59 3.35
C GLY A 112 11.18 21.51 4.46
N GLY A 113 10.36 22.49 4.82
CA GLY A 113 10.66 23.43 5.92
C GLY A 113 10.44 22.80 7.30
N SER A 114 9.62 21.75 7.36
CA SER A 114 9.36 21.00 8.59
C SER A 114 10.34 19.83 8.82
N GLU A 115 11.35 19.68 7.97
CA GLU A 115 12.38 18.63 8.05
C GLU A 115 11.81 17.20 8.19
N VAL A 116 10.78 16.88 7.39
CA VAL A 116 10.11 15.57 7.45
C VAL A 116 11.10 14.46 7.10
N ALA A 117 11.32 13.54 8.04
CA ALA A 117 12.31 12.47 7.89
C ALA A 117 11.89 11.42 6.86
N VAL A 118 12.76 11.15 5.88
CA VAL A 118 12.56 10.13 4.86
C VAL A 118 13.04 8.77 5.38
N PRO A 119 12.16 7.78 5.58
CA PRO A 119 12.58 6.48 6.11
C PRO A 119 13.48 5.73 5.15
N THR A 120 14.45 4.99 5.70
CA THR A 120 15.30 4.06 4.94
C THR A 120 14.52 2.81 4.52
N HIS A 121 13.62 2.35 5.39
CA HIS A 121 12.84 1.14 5.23
C HIS A 121 11.41 1.39 5.74
N LEU A 122 10.48 0.58 5.29
CA LEU A 122 9.13 0.48 5.81
C LEU A 122 8.94 -0.91 6.39
N TYR A 123 8.10 -1.05 7.41
CA TYR A 123 7.74 -2.36 7.94
C TYR A 123 6.23 -2.56 7.89
N LYS A 124 5.84 -3.83 7.86
CA LYS A 124 4.47 -4.25 8.13
C LYS A 124 4.47 -5.50 9.01
N VAL A 125 3.62 -5.52 10.02
CA VAL A 125 3.31 -6.74 10.79
C VAL A 125 1.85 -7.06 10.56
N VAL A 126 1.61 -8.26 10.04
CA VAL A 126 0.28 -8.75 9.71
C VAL A 126 -0.08 -9.85 10.70
N VAL A 127 -1.21 -9.68 11.39
CA VAL A 127 -1.86 -10.71 12.20
C VAL A 127 -3.14 -11.10 11.48
N ALA A 128 -3.33 -12.39 11.25
CA ALA A 128 -4.56 -12.89 10.64
C ALA A 128 -5.16 -13.99 11.52
N GLU A 129 -6.44 -13.84 11.83
CA GLU A 129 -7.19 -14.72 12.71
C GLU A 129 -8.30 -15.40 11.94
N ARG A 130 -8.45 -16.70 12.19
CA ARG A 130 -9.54 -17.48 11.65
C ARG A 130 -10.16 -18.39 12.70
N PHE A 131 -11.48 -18.51 12.67
CA PHE A 131 -12.22 -19.29 13.65
C PHE A 131 -11.66 -20.72 13.78
N ASN A 132 -11.48 -21.19 15.01
CA ASN A 132 -10.90 -22.51 15.34
C ASN A 132 -9.50 -22.79 14.77
N THR A 133 -8.72 -21.76 14.43
CA THR A 133 -7.32 -21.92 14.02
C THR A 133 -6.41 -21.06 14.89
N PRO A 134 -5.13 -21.44 15.10
CA PRO A 134 -4.20 -20.58 15.79
C PRO A 134 -4.00 -19.25 15.05
N THR A 135 -3.95 -18.14 15.79
CA THR A 135 -3.60 -16.82 15.26
C THR A 135 -2.27 -16.89 14.50
N SER A 136 -2.24 -16.30 13.31
CA SER A 136 -1.06 -16.29 12.46
C SER A 136 -0.45 -14.89 12.42
N ILE A 137 0.87 -14.80 12.36
CA ILE A 137 1.61 -13.54 12.37
C ILE A 137 2.86 -13.61 11.49
N ALA A 138 3.15 -12.53 10.79
CA ALA A 138 4.44 -12.33 10.12
C ALA A 138 4.84 -10.84 10.11
N ALA A 139 6.14 -10.59 10.20
CA ALA A 139 6.73 -9.26 10.10
C ALA A 139 7.62 -9.17 8.85
N PHE A 140 7.56 -8.01 8.20
CA PHE A 140 8.28 -7.74 6.96
C PHE A 140 8.95 -6.38 7.04
N VAL A 141 10.16 -6.28 6.52
CA VAL A 141 10.93 -5.02 6.42
C VAL A 141 11.39 -4.85 4.98
N VAL A 142 10.91 -3.79 4.33
CA VAL A 142 11.18 -3.50 2.91
C VAL A 142 11.96 -2.19 2.79
N PRO A 143 12.98 -2.10 1.93
CA PRO A 143 13.68 -0.83 1.70
C PRO A 143 12.77 0.18 1.01
N ASN A 144 12.89 1.47 1.38
CA ASN A 144 12.15 2.58 0.76
C ASN A 144 12.75 2.98 -0.60
N GLN A 145 12.79 2.02 -1.51
CA GLN A 145 13.33 2.15 -2.86
C GLN A 145 12.52 1.30 -3.84
N ARG A 146 12.81 1.42 -5.14
CA ARG A 146 12.18 0.59 -6.16
C ARG A 146 12.46 -0.89 -5.88
N ILE A 147 11.39 -1.67 -5.77
CA ILE A 147 11.42 -3.13 -5.71
C ILE A 147 10.57 -3.63 -6.88
N GLY A 148 11.06 -4.63 -7.60
CA GLY A 148 10.35 -5.25 -8.72
C GLY A 148 9.34 -6.28 -8.25
N TYR A 149 9.41 -7.47 -8.83
CA TYR A 149 8.49 -8.58 -8.56
C TYR A 149 9.11 -9.68 -7.68
N GLN A 150 10.03 -9.29 -6.79
CA GLN A 150 10.55 -10.16 -5.72
C GLN A 150 9.41 -10.73 -4.85
N ASN A 151 9.70 -11.83 -4.13
CA ASN A 151 8.73 -12.47 -3.26
C ASN A 151 8.60 -11.69 -1.94
N LEU A 152 7.42 -11.74 -1.32
CA LEU A 152 7.23 -11.08 -0.02
C LEU A 152 8.11 -11.70 1.07
N THR A 153 8.28 -13.03 1.02
CA THR A 153 9.08 -13.81 1.96
C THR A 153 10.56 -13.42 1.96
N ASP A 154 11.07 -12.84 0.87
CA ASP A 154 12.45 -12.33 0.79
C ASP A 154 12.69 -11.17 1.77
N PHE A 155 11.61 -10.53 2.23
CA PHE A 155 11.61 -9.41 3.17
C PHE A 155 11.06 -9.78 4.55
N GLN A 156 10.75 -11.06 4.79
CA GLN A 156 10.27 -11.53 6.08
C GLN A 156 11.40 -11.49 7.11
N VAL A 157 11.11 -11.00 8.31
CA VAL A 157 12.06 -10.92 9.42
C VAL A 157 11.46 -11.50 10.70
N PRO A 158 12.28 -12.00 11.63
CA PRO A 158 11.83 -12.30 12.98
C PRO A 158 11.25 -11.03 13.63
N ILE A 159 10.08 -11.14 14.28
CA ILE A 159 9.43 -9.99 14.91
C ILE A 159 10.33 -9.35 15.97
N LYS A 160 11.14 -10.15 16.68
CA LYS A 160 12.12 -9.65 17.66
C LYS A 160 13.16 -8.72 17.05
N ASP A 161 13.59 -8.99 15.81
CA ASP A 161 14.57 -8.15 15.12
C ASP A 161 13.94 -6.83 14.66
N LEU A 162 12.67 -6.89 14.25
CA LEU A 162 11.88 -5.68 13.98
C LEU A 162 11.68 -4.86 15.25
N GLU A 163 11.26 -5.45 16.38
CA GLU A 163 11.09 -4.74 17.65
C GLU A 163 12.39 -4.09 18.14
N LYS A 164 13.51 -4.80 18.00
CA LYS A 164 14.85 -4.27 18.32
C LYS A 164 15.18 -3.04 17.48
N SER A 165 14.78 -3.03 16.21
CA SER A 165 15.04 -1.92 15.29
C SER A 165 14.05 -0.76 15.46
N ALA A 166 12.79 -1.07 15.80
CA ALA A 166 11.70 -0.11 15.93
C ALA A 166 11.65 0.53 17.32
N GLY A 167 12.19 -0.12 18.35
CA GLY A 167 12.27 0.41 19.71
C GLY A 167 11.01 0.24 20.55
N PHE A 168 10.05 -0.61 20.15
CA PHE A 168 8.83 -0.87 20.90
C PHE A 168 8.34 -2.31 20.74
N SER A 169 7.51 -2.76 21.69
CA SER A 169 6.88 -4.09 21.65
C SER A 169 5.66 -4.10 20.73
N ILE A 170 5.62 -5.05 19.80
CA ILE A 170 4.55 -5.19 18.81
C ILE A 170 3.50 -6.18 19.33
N TYR A 171 2.24 -5.77 19.44
CA TYR A 171 1.15 -6.62 19.98
C TYR A 171 1.52 -7.31 21.32
N PRO A 172 1.84 -6.57 22.39
CA PRO A 172 2.29 -7.15 23.66
C PRO A 172 1.24 -8.06 24.33
N GLN A 173 -0.03 -7.90 23.97
CA GLN A 173 -1.15 -8.70 24.47
C GLN A 173 -1.22 -10.10 23.83
N LEU A 174 -0.52 -10.31 22.71
CA LEU A 174 -0.58 -11.56 21.94
C LEU A 174 0.42 -12.59 22.51
N ASP A 175 -0.08 -13.75 22.92
CA ASP A 175 0.76 -14.89 23.32
C ASP A 175 1.44 -15.51 22.10
N ARG A 176 2.62 -14.99 21.75
CA ARG A 176 3.38 -15.41 20.57
C ARG A 176 3.75 -16.89 20.56
N SER A 177 3.81 -17.55 21.72
CA SER A 177 4.11 -18.99 21.79
C SER A 177 3.03 -19.86 21.14
N LYS A 178 1.80 -19.33 21.03
CA LYS A 178 0.64 -19.99 20.42
C LYS A 178 0.42 -19.59 18.97
N THR A 179 1.20 -18.64 18.45
CA THR A 179 1.03 -18.13 17.08
C THR A 179 1.72 -19.03 16.06
N LYS A 180 1.27 -18.94 14.81
CA LYS A 180 1.89 -19.58 13.65
C LYS A 180 2.44 -18.54 12.68
N ASN A 181 3.40 -18.93 11.86
CA ASN A 181 3.90 -18.07 10.79
C ASN A 181 2.82 -17.92 9.71
N LEU A 182 2.44 -16.68 9.40
CA LEU A 182 1.45 -16.40 8.35
C LEU A 182 1.86 -17.00 7.00
N CYS A 183 3.13 -16.93 6.62
CA CYS A 183 3.60 -17.44 5.31
C CYS A 183 3.72 -18.97 5.23
N GLU A 184 3.50 -19.68 6.34
CA GLU A 184 3.35 -21.14 6.34
C GLU A 184 1.88 -21.56 6.19
N LEU A 185 0.95 -20.70 6.61
CA LEU A 185 -0.50 -20.95 6.55
C LEU A 185 -1.17 -20.35 5.31
N ASP A 186 -0.64 -19.24 4.81
CA ASP A 186 -1.05 -18.57 3.58
C ASP A 186 0.17 -18.39 2.66
N SER A 187 -0.08 -18.20 1.37
CA SER A 187 0.94 -18.14 0.33
C SER A 187 1.98 -17.03 0.49
N CYS A 188 1.67 -15.93 1.20
CA CYS A 188 2.44 -14.68 1.15
C CYS A 188 2.79 -14.25 -0.29
N LYS A 189 1.94 -14.62 -1.27
CA LYS A 189 2.19 -14.39 -2.67
C LYS A 189 1.57 -13.06 -3.09
N LEU A 190 2.42 -12.12 -3.44
CA LEU A 190 2.00 -10.88 -4.07
C LEU A 190 1.60 -11.13 -5.54
N LEU A 191 0.70 -10.30 -6.06
CA LEU A 191 0.33 -10.32 -7.48
C LEU A 191 1.58 -10.27 -8.37
N GLY A 192 1.65 -11.15 -9.37
CA GLY A 192 2.70 -11.13 -10.39
C GLY A 192 2.56 -9.92 -11.31
N LYS A 193 3.52 -9.78 -12.24
CA LYS A 193 3.54 -8.67 -13.21
C LYS A 193 2.23 -8.55 -14.00
N ASN A 194 1.81 -9.63 -14.63
CA ASN A 194 0.64 -9.62 -15.49
C ASN A 194 -0.65 -9.34 -14.70
N GLU A 195 -0.82 -9.98 -13.54
CA GLU A 195 -1.98 -9.79 -12.66
C GLU A 195 -2.07 -8.33 -12.18
N PHE A 196 -0.92 -7.74 -11.82
CA PHE A 196 -0.87 -6.34 -11.38
C PHE A 196 -1.13 -5.35 -12.52
N GLU A 197 -0.66 -5.64 -13.73
CA GLU A 197 -0.97 -4.83 -14.91
C GLU A 197 -2.46 -4.90 -15.28
N LEU A 198 -3.06 -6.10 -15.26
CA LEU A 198 -4.49 -6.31 -15.47
C LEU A 198 -5.35 -5.53 -14.47
N TYR A 199 -4.95 -5.54 -13.18
CA TYR A 199 -5.60 -4.74 -12.15
C TYR A 199 -5.64 -3.24 -12.51
N PHE A 200 -4.53 -2.67 -12.98
CA PHE A 200 -4.51 -1.26 -13.39
C PHE A 200 -5.30 -0.99 -14.67
N ILE A 201 -5.32 -1.94 -15.61
CA ILE A 201 -6.17 -1.83 -16.80
C ILE A 201 -7.65 -1.77 -16.38
N GLY A 202 -8.09 -2.64 -15.46
CA GLY A 202 -9.44 -2.58 -14.90
C GLY A 202 -9.76 -1.24 -14.25
N ARG A 203 -8.83 -0.67 -13.48
CA ARG A 203 -9.00 0.68 -12.90
C ARG A 203 -9.09 1.78 -13.96
N LYS A 204 -8.25 1.73 -15.00
CA LYS A 204 -8.29 2.67 -16.12
C LYS A 204 -9.65 2.60 -16.83
N LEU A 205 -10.16 1.39 -17.11
CA LEU A 205 -11.48 1.17 -17.72
C LEU A 205 -12.61 1.71 -16.85
N GLN A 206 -12.63 1.41 -15.55
CA GLN A 206 -13.63 1.95 -14.63
C GLN A 206 -13.67 3.49 -14.64
N SER A 207 -12.50 4.11 -14.79
CA SER A 207 -12.36 5.58 -14.81
C SER A 207 -12.60 6.24 -16.16
N ALA A 208 -12.74 5.45 -17.25
CA ALA A 208 -12.93 5.97 -18.58
C ALA A 208 -14.29 6.70 -18.69
N ARG A 209 -14.24 7.90 -19.26
CA ARG A 209 -15.40 8.79 -19.44
C ARG A 209 -15.88 8.89 -20.89
N THR A 210 -15.07 8.42 -21.84
CA THR A 210 -15.38 8.42 -23.27
C THR A 210 -15.11 7.05 -23.86
N LEU A 211 -15.85 6.72 -24.93
CA LEU A 211 -15.68 5.45 -25.64
C LEU A 211 -14.24 5.29 -26.16
N GLU A 212 -13.70 6.32 -26.81
CA GLU A 212 -12.31 6.35 -27.30
C GLU A 212 -11.30 6.02 -26.19
N ARG A 213 -11.52 6.53 -24.98
CA ARG A 213 -10.63 6.26 -23.85
C ARG A 213 -10.72 4.81 -23.41
N ALA A 214 -11.91 4.22 -23.37
CA ALA A 214 -12.11 2.82 -23.02
C ALA A 214 -11.45 1.89 -24.06
N GLU A 215 -11.65 2.15 -25.34
CA GLU A 215 -11.05 1.39 -26.45
C GLU A 215 -9.53 1.49 -26.45
N LYS A 216 -8.97 2.68 -26.20
CA LYS A 216 -7.52 2.87 -26.07
C LYS A 216 -6.93 2.05 -24.91
N VAL A 217 -7.64 1.95 -23.79
CA VAL A 217 -7.20 1.14 -22.64
C VAL A 217 -7.28 -0.35 -22.97
N TRP A 218 -8.30 -0.78 -23.70
CA TRP A 218 -8.41 -2.17 -24.16
C TRP A 218 -7.30 -2.53 -25.15
N LYS A 219 -6.98 -1.63 -26.07
CA LYS A 219 -5.86 -1.82 -27.01
C LYS A 219 -4.50 -1.94 -26.29
N GLU A 220 -4.28 -1.17 -25.22
CA GLU A 220 -3.08 -1.30 -24.38
C GLU A 220 -2.92 -2.73 -23.81
N LEU A 221 -4.04 -3.36 -23.42
CA LEU A 221 -4.06 -4.74 -22.94
C LEU A 221 -3.62 -5.72 -24.03
N GLU A 222 -4.16 -5.58 -25.24
CA GLU A 222 -3.86 -6.42 -26.41
C GLU A 222 -2.41 -6.26 -26.86
N GLU A 223 -1.92 -5.02 -26.98
CA GLU A 223 -0.53 -4.72 -27.36
C GLU A 223 0.49 -5.31 -26.38
N LYS A 224 0.11 -5.44 -25.10
CA LYS A 224 0.93 -6.08 -24.05
C LYS A 224 0.82 -7.60 -24.01
N ASN A 225 0.01 -8.21 -24.88
CA ASN A 225 -0.29 -9.64 -24.88
C ASN A 225 -0.78 -10.16 -23.51
N LEU A 226 -1.52 -9.34 -22.77
CA LEU A 226 -2.10 -9.72 -21.49
C LEU A 226 -3.43 -10.45 -21.73
N LYS A 227 -3.64 -11.57 -21.05
CA LYS A 227 -4.91 -12.32 -21.13
C LYS A 227 -5.88 -11.77 -20.09
N PRO A 228 -7.01 -11.14 -20.48
CA PRO A 228 -7.99 -10.63 -19.53
C PRO A 228 -8.73 -11.80 -18.86
N ASP A 229 -9.13 -11.61 -17.61
CA ASP A 229 -10.09 -12.50 -16.96
C ASP A 229 -11.53 -12.15 -17.36
N GLN A 230 -12.49 -13.00 -16.97
CA GLN A 230 -13.90 -12.78 -17.30
C GLN A 230 -14.41 -11.44 -16.75
N TYR A 231 -13.96 -11.08 -15.54
CA TYR A 231 -14.31 -9.81 -14.92
C TYR A 231 -13.94 -8.60 -15.79
N LEU A 232 -12.72 -8.59 -16.35
CA LEU A 232 -12.23 -7.49 -17.16
C LEU A 232 -12.95 -7.41 -18.52
N VAL A 233 -13.28 -8.56 -19.11
CA VAL A 233 -14.11 -8.66 -20.33
C VAL A 233 -15.49 -8.06 -20.08
N ASP A 234 -16.17 -8.48 -19.01
CA ASP A 234 -17.51 -8.01 -18.66
C ASP A 234 -17.51 -6.50 -18.34
N LEU A 235 -16.47 -6.04 -17.63
CA LEU A 235 -16.29 -4.62 -17.31
C LEU A 235 -16.14 -3.77 -18.58
N TYR A 236 -15.36 -4.24 -19.56
CA TYR A 236 -15.18 -3.53 -20.81
C TYR A 236 -16.46 -3.49 -21.65
N ALA A 237 -17.15 -4.63 -21.79
CA ALA A 237 -18.43 -4.71 -22.50
C ALA A 237 -19.47 -3.73 -21.90
N LYS A 238 -19.63 -3.75 -20.57
CA LYS A 238 -20.52 -2.84 -19.86
C LYS A 238 -20.14 -1.37 -20.06
N LYS A 239 -18.84 -1.05 -20.04
CA LYS A 239 -18.37 0.32 -20.26
C LYS A 239 -18.60 0.80 -21.69
N LYS A 240 -18.45 -0.08 -22.67
CA LYS A 240 -18.72 0.24 -24.07
C LYS A 240 -20.19 0.57 -24.28
N GLU A 241 -21.09 -0.23 -23.72
CA GLU A 241 -22.53 0.01 -23.76
C GLU A 241 -22.91 1.34 -23.09
N GLU A 242 -22.45 1.56 -21.85
CA GLU A 242 -22.73 2.79 -21.09
C GLU A 242 -22.28 4.07 -21.84
N LEU A 243 -21.11 4.03 -22.48
CA LEU A 243 -20.51 5.19 -23.14
C LEU A 243 -21.02 5.41 -24.56
N SER A 244 -21.56 4.37 -25.21
CA SER A 244 -22.21 4.49 -26.52
C SER A 244 -23.65 4.98 -26.41
N ALA A 245 -24.30 4.75 -25.27
CA ALA A 245 -25.68 5.19 -25.01
C ALA A 245 -25.80 6.64 -24.49
N LYS A 246 -24.68 7.30 -24.14
CA LYS A 246 -24.68 8.72 -23.77
C LYS A 246 -24.78 9.57 -25.03
N PRO A 247 -25.78 10.46 -25.16
CA PRO A 247 -25.79 11.46 -26.22
C PRO A 247 -24.48 12.26 -26.15
N SER A 248 -23.94 12.67 -27.30
CA SER A 248 -22.86 13.64 -27.35
C SER A 248 -23.33 14.92 -26.62
N GLU A 249 -22.89 15.12 -25.38
CA GLU A 249 -23.03 16.41 -24.72
C GLU A 249 -22.11 17.38 -25.48
N GLU A 250 -22.73 18.27 -26.27
CA GLU A 250 -22.13 19.49 -26.83
C GLU A 250 -21.83 20.52 -25.74
#